data_AF-A0A2H0LC21-F1
#
_entry.id   AF-A0A2H0LC21-F1
#
_cell.length_a   1.000
_cell.length_b   1.000
_cell.length_c   1.000
_cell.angle_alpha   90.00
_cell.angle_beta   90.00
_cell.angle_gamma   90.00
#
_symmetry.space_group_name_H-M   'P 1'
#
loop_
_entity.id
_entity.type
_entity.pdbx_description
1 polymer ?
#
loop_
_entity_poly.entity_id
_entity_poly.type
_entity_poly.pdbx_seq_one_letter_code
_entity_poly.pdbx_strand_id
1 'polypeptide(L)' 'ARLAAESGEEPAALRQRVTSKKGTTEAALKQFQKSAVGAGIERGVLAAARRSRELSR' A
#
# COMPACT_ATOMS: atom_id res chain seq x y z
N ALA A 1 -0.07 8.17 8.18
CA ALA A 1 1.32 7.65 8.23
C ALA A 1 1.84 7.50 9.66
N ARG A 2 1.48 8.41 10.57
CA ARG A 2 1.94 8.45 11.97
C ARG A 2 1.95 7.08 12.70
N LEU A 3 0.85 6.33 12.67
CA LEU A 3 0.78 4.98 13.28
C LEU A 3 1.83 4.00 12.76
N ALA A 4 2.12 3.99 11.46
CA ALA A 4 3.13 3.11 10.87
C ALA A 4 4.55 3.58 11.19
N ALA A 5 4.76 4.90 11.33
CA ALA A 5 6.06 5.46 11.69
C ALA A 5 6.40 5.30 13.19
N GLU A 6 5.39 5.24 14.05
CA GLU A 6 5.56 5.30 15.51
C GLU A 6 5.35 3.95 16.23
N SER A 7 4.65 2.97 15.64
CA SER A 7 4.28 1.72 16.35
C SER A 7 5.36 0.64 16.36
N GLY A 8 6.31 0.66 15.42
CA GLY A 8 7.23 -0.46 15.19
C GLY A 8 6.56 -1.75 14.69
N GLU A 9 5.23 -1.73 14.49
CA GLU A 9 4.45 -2.86 13.99
C GLU A 9 4.45 -2.88 12.46
N GLU A 10 4.39 -4.08 11.89
CA GLU A 10 4.24 -4.26 10.46
C GLU A 10 2.95 -3.57 9.95
N PRO A 11 2.99 -2.83 8.82
CA PRO A 11 1.81 -2.14 8.28
C PRO A 11 0.62 -3.06 8.03
N ALA A 12 0.86 -4.35 7.78
CA ALA A 12 -0.21 -5.35 7.64
C ALA A 12 -0.96 -5.59 8.96
N ALA A 13 -0.25 -5.70 10.08
CA ALA A 13 -0.85 -5.86 11.41
C ALA A 13 -1.67 -4.62 11.78
N LEU A 14 -1.12 -3.43 11.55
CA LEU A 14 -1.83 -2.16 11.79
C LEU A 14 -3.13 -2.05 10.98
N ARG A 15 -3.12 -2.48 9.71
CA ARG A 15 -4.33 -2.52 8.86
C ARG A 15 -5.38 -3.46 9.44
N GLN A 16 -4.98 -4.64 9.93
CA GLN A 16 -5.93 -5.58 10.54
C GLN A 16 -6.61 -4.98 11.78
N ARG A 17 -5.86 -4.26 12.63
CA ARG A 17 -6.40 -3.64 13.86
C ARG A 17 -7.50 -2.62 13.60
N VAL A 18 -7.48 -1.93 12.47
CA VAL A 18 -8.50 -0.94 12.08
C VAL A 18 -9.57 -1.50 11.14
N THR A 19 -9.54 -2.81 10.87
CA THR A 19 -10.46 -3.47 9.94
C THR A 19 -11.42 -4.38 10.69
N SER A 20 -12.56 -3.82 11.09
CA SER A 20 -13.67 -4.60 11.63
C SER A 20 -14.44 -5.34 10.52
N LYS A 21 -14.95 -6.54 10.84
CA LYS A 21 -15.78 -7.34 9.92
C LYS A 21 -17.02 -6.55 9.50
N LYS A 22 -17.29 -6.47 8.19
CA LYS A 22 -18.37 -5.64 7.60
C LYS A 22 -18.25 -4.13 7.89
N GLY A 23 -17.08 -3.64 8.31
CA GLY A 23 -16.82 -2.21 8.53
C GLY A 23 -16.50 -1.45 7.25
N THR A 24 -16.44 -0.12 7.35
CA THR A 24 -16.09 0.78 6.23
C THR A 24 -14.66 0.57 5.73
N THR A 25 -13.71 0.31 6.63
CA THR A 25 -12.31 -0.02 6.27
C THR A 25 -12.21 -1.30 5.46
N GLU A 26 -12.97 -2.35 5.84
CA GLU A 26 -12.99 -3.62 5.11
C GLU A 26 -13.54 -3.44 3.69
N ALA A 27 -14.62 -2.68 3.55
CA ALA A 27 -15.21 -2.36 2.24
C ALA A 27 -14.22 -1.61 1.33
N ALA A 28 -13.52 -0.61 1.86
CA ALA A 28 -12.49 0.12 1.12
C ALA A 28 -11.33 -0.80 0.69
N LEU A 29 -10.81 -1.63 1.60
CA LEU A 29 -9.71 -2.56 1.30
C LEU A 29 -10.09 -3.58 0.22
N LYS A 30 -11.33 -4.11 0.25
CA LYS A 30 -11.85 -4.99 -0.81
C LYS A 30 -11.87 -4.30 -2.16
N GLN A 31 -12.28 -3.03 -2.21
CA GLN A 31 -12.27 -2.27 -3.46
C GLN A 31 -10.84 -2.01 -3.96
N PHE A 32 -9.89 -1.69 -3.06
CA PHE A 32 -8.49 -1.52 -3.43
C PHE A 32 -7.84 -2.79 -3.98
N GLN A 33 -8.19 -3.94 -3.41
CA GLN A 33 -7.76 -5.25 -3.94
C GLN A 33 -8.33 -5.50 -5.33
N LYS A 34 -9.64 -5.28 -5.54
CA LYS A 34 -10.28 -5.41 -6.87
C LYS A 34 -9.65 -4.49 -7.92
N SER A 35 -9.32 -3.26 -7.53
CA SER A 35 -8.66 -2.27 -8.40
C SER A 35 -7.15 -2.49 -8.52
N ALA A 36 -6.59 -3.56 -7.94
CA ALA A 36 -5.18 -3.90 -7.99
C ALA A 36 -4.24 -2.75 -7.57
N VAL A 37 -4.66 -1.92 -6.60
CA VAL A 37 -3.94 -0.70 -6.19
C VAL A 37 -2.50 -1.01 -5.76
N GLY A 38 -2.29 -2.04 -4.93
CA GLY A 38 -0.96 -2.43 -4.47
C GLY A 38 -0.02 -2.81 -5.61
N ALA A 39 -0.49 -3.66 -6.53
CA ALA A 39 0.28 -4.04 -7.71
C ALA A 39 0.52 -2.84 -8.66
N GLY A 40 -0.41 -1.90 -8.74
CA GLY A 40 -0.26 -0.66 -9.49
C GLY A 40 0.87 0.21 -8.94
N ILE A 41 0.93 0.39 -7.62
CA ILE A 41 1.99 1.14 -6.94
C ILE A 41 3.35 0.48 -7.19
N GLU A 42 3.46 -0.85 -7.02
CA GLU A 42 4.69 -1.60 -7.25
C GLU A 42 5.20 -1.41 -8.69
N ARG A 43 4.33 -1.61 -9.69
CA ARG A 43 4.68 -1.40 -11.10
C ARG A 43 5.15 0.04 -11.37
N GLY A 44 4.47 1.02 -10.77
CA GLY A 44 4.82 2.44 -10.88
C GLY A 44 6.22 2.74 -10.33
N VAL A 45 6.52 2.26 -9.13
CA VAL A 45 7.84 2.43 -8.49
C VAL A 45 8.94 1.77 -9.33
N LEU A 46 8.72 0.55 -9.82
CA LEU A 46 9.68 -0.13 -10.69
C LEU A 46 9.89 0.61 -12.02
N ALA A 47 8.84 1.17 -12.61
CA ALA A 47 8.94 1.98 -13.82
C ALA A 47 9.75 3.26 -13.58
N ALA A 48 9.48 3.97 -12.48
CA ALA A 48 10.25 5.15 -12.09
C ALA A 48 11.72 4.83 -11.86
N ALA A 49 12.02 3.72 -11.17
CA ALA A 49 13.39 3.27 -10.93
C ALA A 49 14.13 2.90 -12.22
N ARG A 50 13.45 2.27 -13.20
CA ARG A 50 14.03 2.01 -14.54
C ARG A 50 14.35 3.32 -15.24
N ARG A 51 13.39 4.26 -15.27
CA ARG A 51 13.57 5.54 -15.95
C ARG A 51 14.71 6.36 -15.33
N SER A 52 14.84 6.37 -14.01
CA SER A 52 15.95 7.04 -13.33
C SER A 52 17.31 6.50 -13.79
N ARG A 53 17.46 5.18 -13.95
CA ARG A 53 18.71 4.57 -14.44
C ARG A 53 19.02 4.91 -15.89
N GLU A 54 18.00 5.08 -16.73
CA GLU A 54 18.18 5.53 -18.11
C GLU A 54 18.64 6.99 -18.19
N LEU A 55 18.15 7.84 -17.30
CA LEU A 55 18.47 9.27 -17.26
C LEU A 55 19.84 9.60 -16.65
N SER A 56 20.39 8.70 -15.82
CA SER A 56 21.69 8.88 -15.17
C SER A 56 22.86 8.26 -15.95
N ARG A 57 22.60 7.71 -17.15
CA ARG A 57 23.63 7.34 -18.13
C ARG A 57 23.85 8.50 -19.09
#